data_AF-A0A813ETY7-F1
#
_entry.id   AF-A0A813ETY7-F1
#
_cell.length_a   1.000
_cell.length_b   1.000
_cell.length_c   1.000
_cell.angle_alpha   90.00
_cell.angle_beta   90.00
_cell.angle_gamma   90.00
#
_symmetry.space_group_name_H-M   'P 1'
#
loop_
_entity.id
_entity.type
_entity.pdbx_description
1 polymer ?
#
loop_
_entity_poly.entity_id
_entity_poly.type
_entity_poly.pdbx_seq_one_letter_code
_entity_poly.pdbx_strand_id
1 'polypeptide(L)'
;RVNQSWQWVAHLHDGAYPLHSPEFMRHYLQERPGTNFMSCQMESASHWQWKALHLVHQCDKWVGLVEGQQFPHVEMQQNGFQWAGGSEWWVLTRELAAYMVDERLDELYRWMRHRCNIEEILWPSIAASIPGFDEVVVPSLYYFTFDGRAEQKDTKHSPVNLFDETIDVAALERLMPHNFFAVKVSVQKSRVLLRWLDGQIERERLHFEAQKG
;
A
#
# COMPACT_ATOMS: atom_id res chain seq x y z
N ARG A 1 20.21 17.26 -9.28
CA ARG A 1 20.39 16.27 -8.20
C ARG A 1 19.25 16.47 -7.22
N VAL A 2 18.33 15.51 -7.12
CA VAL A 2 17.22 15.58 -6.15
C VAL A 2 17.84 15.54 -4.74
N ASN A 3 17.37 16.44 -3.88
CA ASN A 3 17.87 16.62 -2.51
C ASN A 3 17.75 15.30 -1.73
N GLN A 4 18.87 14.75 -1.25
CA GLN A 4 19.00 13.38 -0.70
C GLN A 4 18.58 13.26 0.79
N SER A 5 17.79 14.19 1.32
CA SER A 5 17.48 14.29 2.76
C SER A 5 16.15 13.66 3.18
N TRP A 6 15.49 12.88 2.32
CA TRP A 6 14.25 12.21 2.68
C TRP A 6 14.54 10.97 3.54
N GLN A 7 13.62 10.64 4.45
CA GLN A 7 13.74 9.50 5.38
C GLN A 7 12.68 8.42 5.13
N TRP A 8 11.53 8.81 4.58
CA TRP A 8 10.46 7.90 4.18
C TRP A 8 9.94 8.24 2.80
N VAL A 9 9.38 7.24 2.13
CA VAL A 9 8.64 7.38 0.87
C VAL A 9 7.25 6.76 1.05
N ALA A 10 6.23 7.46 0.58
CA ALA A 10 4.84 7.00 0.62
C ALA A 10 4.32 6.80 -0.81
N HIS A 11 3.70 5.65 -1.07
CA HIS A 11 3.12 5.34 -2.38
C HIS A 11 1.66 5.82 -2.47
N LEU A 12 1.42 6.88 -3.25
CA LEU A 12 0.10 7.51 -3.42
C LEU A 12 -0.44 7.33 -4.83
N HIS A 13 -1.76 7.12 -4.92
CA HIS A 13 -2.50 7.15 -6.18
C HIS A 13 -3.47 8.34 -6.23
N ASP A 14 -4.00 8.65 -7.42
CA ASP A 14 -4.90 9.79 -7.65
C ASP A 14 -6.16 9.80 -6.77
N GLY A 15 -6.63 8.63 -6.33
CA GLY A 15 -7.78 8.52 -5.42
C GLY A 15 -7.45 8.61 -3.92
N ALA A 16 -6.21 8.96 -3.53
CA ALA A 16 -5.79 9.01 -2.13
C ALA A 16 -6.02 10.42 -1.57
N TYR A 17 -6.50 10.52 -0.34
CA TYR A 17 -6.70 11.80 0.35
C TYR A 17 -6.07 11.75 1.75
N PRO A 18 -5.33 12.80 2.17
CA PRO A 18 -4.77 12.84 3.51
C PRO A 18 -5.86 12.90 4.58
N LEU A 19 -5.62 12.20 5.69
CA LEU A 19 -6.44 12.27 6.91
C LEU A 19 -5.84 13.24 7.93
N HIS A 20 -4.54 13.52 7.82
CA HIS A 20 -3.79 14.33 8.77
C HIS A 20 -2.98 15.43 8.07
N SER A 21 -2.56 16.41 8.87
CA SER A 21 -1.59 17.42 8.46
C SER A 21 -0.19 16.82 8.21
N PRO A 22 0.62 17.42 7.31
CA PRO A 22 2.01 17.01 7.13
C PRO A 22 2.84 17.08 8.42
N GLU A 23 2.53 18.01 9.33
CA GLU A 23 3.15 18.15 10.64
C GLU A 23 2.89 16.92 11.52
N PHE A 24 1.63 16.50 11.62
CA PHE A 24 1.24 15.30 12.36
C PHE A 24 1.94 14.07 11.79
N MET A 25 1.86 13.87 10.47
CA MET A 25 2.47 12.70 9.81
C MET A 25 3.98 12.66 10.05
N ARG A 26 4.67 13.80 9.94
CA ARG A 26 6.10 13.91 10.22
C ARG A 26 6.41 13.56 11.66
N HIS A 27 5.68 14.13 12.61
CA HIS A 27 5.87 13.85 14.04
C HIS A 27 5.69 12.36 14.34
N TYR A 28 4.61 11.76 13.84
CA TYR A 28 4.31 10.34 14.01
C TYR A 28 5.41 9.42 13.46
N LEU A 29 5.96 9.72 12.27
CA LEU A 29 7.05 8.95 11.68
C LEU A 29 8.36 9.12 12.45
N GLN A 30 8.66 10.34 12.92
CA GLN A 30 9.88 10.62 13.69
C GLN A 30 9.93 9.90 15.04
N GLU A 31 8.77 9.62 15.64
CA GLU A 31 8.67 8.79 16.85
C GLU A 31 8.92 7.29 16.58
N ARG A 32 8.93 6.88 15.31
CA ARG A 32 9.04 5.48 14.86
C ARG A 32 10.15 5.33 13.81
N PRO A 33 11.41 5.71 14.13
CA PRO A 33 12.52 5.56 13.20
C PRO A 33 12.71 4.07 12.83
N GLY A 34 13.12 3.79 11.60
CA GLY A 34 13.34 2.41 11.14
C GLY A 34 12.09 1.54 11.06
N THR A 35 10.90 2.16 11.01
CA THR A 35 9.62 1.44 10.87
C THR A 35 9.08 1.59 9.44
N ASN A 36 8.74 0.45 8.85
CA ASN A 36 8.01 0.34 7.58
C ASN A 36 6.54 0.06 7.85
N PHE A 37 5.67 0.75 7.13
CA PHE A 37 4.22 0.63 7.25
C PHE A 37 3.68 -0.01 5.97
N MET A 38 3.50 -1.32 6.00
CA MET A 38 3.10 -2.11 4.85
C MET A 38 2.31 -3.33 5.33
N SER A 39 1.27 -3.70 4.59
CA SER A 39 0.62 -4.99 4.83
C SER A 39 1.59 -6.12 4.44
N CYS A 40 1.92 -6.98 5.39
CA CYS A 40 2.82 -8.10 5.15
C CYS A 40 2.26 -9.35 5.82
N GLN A 41 1.61 -10.19 5.03
CA GLN A 41 0.97 -11.42 5.43
C GLN A 41 1.69 -12.58 4.76
N MET A 42 2.21 -13.51 5.56
CA MET A 42 2.85 -14.71 5.01
C MET A 42 1.82 -15.55 4.23
N GLU A 43 2.34 -16.40 3.35
CA GLU A 43 1.55 -17.24 2.46
C GLU A 43 0.37 -17.93 3.15
N SER A 44 -0.82 -17.83 2.53
CA SER A 44 -2.07 -18.40 3.05
C SER A 44 -2.85 -19.06 1.94
N ALA A 45 -2.96 -20.39 1.95
CA ALA A 45 -3.62 -21.16 0.87
C ALA A 45 -5.08 -20.72 0.56
N SER A 46 -5.75 -20.01 1.48
CA SER A 46 -7.12 -19.54 1.28
C SER A 46 -7.21 -18.22 0.52
N HIS A 47 -6.16 -17.38 0.54
CA HIS A 47 -6.21 -16.03 -0.03
C HIS A 47 -6.03 -16.05 -1.55
N TRP A 48 -6.75 -15.19 -2.26
CA TRP A 48 -6.85 -15.22 -3.72
C TRP A 48 -5.51 -14.94 -4.43
N GLN A 49 -4.66 -14.12 -3.82
CA GLN A 49 -3.31 -13.81 -4.31
C GLN A 49 -2.45 -15.07 -4.51
N TRP A 50 -2.66 -16.10 -3.68
CA TRP A 50 -1.94 -17.39 -3.74
C TRP A 50 -2.59 -18.40 -4.67
N LYS A 51 -3.84 -18.17 -5.08
CA LYS A 51 -4.55 -18.98 -6.08
C LYS A 51 -4.30 -18.46 -7.50
N ALA A 52 -4.01 -17.16 -7.64
CA ALA A 52 -3.74 -16.49 -8.91
C ALA A 52 -2.29 -16.70 -9.40
N LEU A 53 -1.86 -17.95 -9.53
CA LEU A 53 -0.50 -18.30 -9.99
C LEU A 53 -0.33 -18.28 -11.52
N HIS A 54 -1.25 -17.64 -12.24
CA HIS A 54 -1.19 -17.58 -13.69
C HIS A 54 -0.01 -16.74 -14.19
N LEU A 55 0.63 -17.21 -15.25
CA LEU A 55 1.57 -16.40 -16.02
C LEU A 55 0.77 -15.43 -16.89
N VAL A 56 1.11 -14.15 -16.84
CA VAL A 56 0.48 -13.10 -17.64
C VAL A 56 1.46 -12.51 -18.65
N HIS A 57 0.91 -12.03 -19.76
CA HIS A 57 1.63 -11.23 -20.74
C HIS A 57 0.91 -9.90 -20.93
N GLN A 58 1.67 -8.81 -20.94
CA GLN A 58 1.15 -7.47 -21.20
C GLN A 58 1.54 -7.02 -22.61
N CYS A 59 0.53 -6.62 -23.39
CA CYS A 59 0.67 -5.98 -24.70
C CYS A 59 -0.06 -4.64 -24.65
N ASP A 60 0.70 -3.55 -24.62
CA ASP A 60 0.23 -2.19 -24.34
C ASP A 60 -0.66 -2.13 -23.07
N LYS A 61 -1.95 -1.85 -23.25
CA LYS A 61 -2.97 -1.74 -22.21
C LYS A 61 -3.66 -3.06 -21.87
N TRP A 62 -3.33 -4.13 -22.58
CA TRP A 62 -3.98 -5.42 -22.43
C TRP A 62 -3.10 -6.38 -21.64
N VAL A 63 -3.66 -6.97 -20.60
CA VAL A 63 -3.04 -8.07 -19.86
C VAL A 63 -3.85 -9.33 -20.16
N GLY A 64 -3.17 -10.34 -20.69
CA GLY A 64 -3.75 -11.65 -20.99
C GLY A 64 -3.06 -12.75 -20.20
N LEU A 65 -3.80 -13.82 -19.91
CA LEU A 65 -3.19 -15.06 -19.40
C LEU A 65 -2.40 -15.72 -20.54
N VAL A 66 -1.24 -16.27 -20.22
CA VAL A 66 -0.51 -17.14 -21.15
C VAL A 66 -1.08 -18.55 -20.99
N GLU A 67 -1.72 -19.05 -22.04
CA GLU A 67 -2.44 -20.32 -22.02
C GLU A 67 -1.54 -21.49 -21.61
N GLY A 68 -2.04 -22.31 -20.67
CA GLY A 68 -1.34 -23.50 -20.19
C GLY A 68 -0.11 -23.24 -19.32
N GLN A 69 0.24 -21.97 -19.04
CA GLN A 69 1.44 -21.63 -18.26
C GLN A 69 1.10 -21.05 -16.90
N GLN A 70 1.86 -21.47 -15.89
CA GLN A 70 1.81 -20.95 -14.54
C GLN A 70 3.09 -20.16 -14.27
N PHE A 71 2.97 -19.14 -13.43
CA PHE A 71 4.11 -18.45 -12.86
C PHE A 71 4.89 -19.44 -11.97
N PRO A 72 6.24 -19.45 -12.00
CA PRO A 72 7.08 -20.44 -11.31
C PRO A 72 7.16 -20.20 -9.80
N HIS A 73 6.00 -20.18 -9.14
CA HIS A 73 5.85 -19.80 -7.75
C HIS A 73 6.56 -20.76 -6.79
N VAL A 74 6.35 -22.06 -7.01
CA VAL A 74 6.89 -23.14 -6.19
C VAL A 74 8.40 -23.25 -6.40
N GLU A 75 8.86 -23.12 -7.64
CA GLU A 75 10.29 -23.16 -7.97
C GLU A 75 11.04 -21.99 -7.33
N MET A 76 10.48 -20.78 -7.36
CA MET A 76 11.08 -19.63 -6.67
C MET A 76 11.17 -19.85 -5.15
N GLN A 77 10.11 -20.41 -4.55
CA GLN A 77 10.09 -20.72 -3.11
C GLN A 77 11.13 -21.78 -2.74
N GLN A 78 11.28 -22.83 -3.56
CA GLN A 78 12.31 -23.86 -3.39
C GLN A 78 13.73 -23.31 -3.49
N ASN A 79 13.93 -22.21 -4.22
CA ASN A 79 15.20 -21.49 -4.30
C ASN A 79 15.39 -20.44 -3.18
N GLY A 80 14.54 -20.46 -2.16
CA GLY A 80 14.68 -19.65 -0.95
C GLY A 80 13.88 -18.34 -0.94
N PHE A 81 13.17 -18.00 -2.02
CA PHE A 81 12.32 -16.81 -2.04
C PHE A 81 11.15 -16.95 -1.07
N GLN A 82 10.95 -15.96 -0.20
CA GLN A 82 9.85 -15.95 0.76
C GLN A 82 8.67 -15.16 0.19
N TRP A 83 7.55 -15.86 0.05
CA TRP A 83 6.31 -15.28 -0.44
C TRP A 83 5.52 -14.63 0.69
N ALA A 84 5.23 -13.33 0.53
CA ALA A 84 4.29 -12.59 1.37
C ALA A 84 3.34 -11.75 0.52
N GLY A 85 2.14 -11.52 1.04
CA GLY A 85 1.06 -10.77 0.41
C GLY A 85 0.71 -9.54 1.24
N GLY A 86 0.08 -8.57 0.62
CA GLY A 86 -0.18 -7.27 1.22
C GLY A 86 -1.07 -6.40 0.35
N SER A 87 -0.79 -5.11 0.39
CA SER A 87 -1.44 -4.11 -0.43
C SER A 87 -0.40 -3.23 -1.13
N GLU A 88 -0.80 -2.62 -2.25
CA GLU A 88 0.03 -1.65 -2.98
C GLU A 88 0.34 -0.38 -2.16
N TRP A 89 -0.43 -0.11 -1.11
CA TRP A 89 -0.30 1.07 -0.26
C TRP A 89 0.67 0.85 0.90
N TRP A 90 1.77 1.60 0.89
CA TRP A 90 2.81 1.53 1.91
C TRP A 90 3.47 2.88 2.19
N VAL A 91 4.15 2.95 3.34
CA VAL A 91 5.15 3.97 3.67
C VAL A 91 6.42 3.24 4.10
N LEU A 92 7.51 3.41 3.35
CA LEU A 92 8.75 2.69 3.58
C LEU A 92 9.86 3.63 4.05
N THR A 93 10.78 3.10 4.84
CA THR A 93 12.05 3.73 5.17
C THR A 93 12.87 3.94 3.89
N ARG A 94 13.82 4.87 3.94
CA ARG A 94 14.74 5.10 2.84
C ARG A 94 15.60 3.88 2.54
N GLU A 95 16.00 3.17 3.59
CA GLU A 95 16.84 1.99 3.54
C GLU A 95 16.13 0.85 2.79
N LEU A 96 14.89 0.52 3.17
CA LEU A 96 14.12 -0.50 2.45
C LEU A 96 13.77 -0.06 1.03
N ALA A 97 13.39 1.21 0.82
CA ALA A 97 13.12 1.72 -0.51
C ALA A 97 14.37 1.71 -1.42
N ALA A 98 15.55 1.97 -0.88
CA ALA A 98 16.81 1.87 -1.61
C ALA A 98 17.14 0.41 -1.97
N TYR A 99 16.88 -0.53 -1.07
CA TYR A 99 17.02 -1.96 -1.35
C TYR A 99 16.07 -2.40 -2.48
N MET A 100 14.81 -1.95 -2.46
CA MET A 100 13.79 -2.23 -3.49
C MET A 100 14.08 -1.61 -4.87
N VAL A 101 15.19 -0.91 -5.07
CA VAL A 101 15.60 -0.43 -6.39
C VAL A 101 17.04 -0.84 -6.72
N ASP A 102 17.60 -1.76 -5.93
CA ASP A 102 18.93 -2.29 -6.14
C ASP A 102 18.98 -3.16 -7.41
N GLU A 103 19.98 -2.94 -8.26
CA GLU A 103 20.16 -3.63 -9.55
C GLU A 103 20.27 -5.15 -9.41
N ARG A 104 20.65 -5.66 -8.23
CA ARG A 104 20.69 -7.09 -7.95
C ARG A 104 19.30 -7.74 -8.00
N LEU A 105 18.23 -6.96 -7.89
CA LEU A 105 16.84 -7.42 -7.99
C LEU A 105 16.30 -7.41 -9.44
N ASP A 106 17.09 -6.99 -10.43
CA ASP A 106 16.64 -6.88 -11.83
C ASP A 106 16.03 -8.18 -12.38
N GLU A 107 16.64 -9.32 -12.09
CA GLU A 107 16.13 -10.61 -12.56
C GLU A 107 14.78 -10.94 -11.91
N LEU A 108 14.63 -10.65 -10.62
CA LEU A 108 13.35 -10.78 -9.92
C LEU A 108 12.28 -9.90 -10.58
N TYR A 109 12.58 -8.63 -10.89
CA TYR A 109 11.63 -7.75 -11.57
C TYR A 109 11.27 -8.24 -12.98
N ARG A 110 12.22 -8.82 -13.71
CA ARG A 110 11.95 -9.43 -15.03
C ARG A 110 11.03 -10.63 -14.95
N TRP A 111 11.08 -11.42 -13.87
CA TRP A 111 10.11 -12.49 -13.62
C TRP A 111 8.76 -11.91 -13.21
N MET A 112 8.75 -11.04 -12.21
CA MET A 112 7.54 -10.55 -11.56
C MET A 112 6.64 -9.74 -12.50
N ARG A 113 7.16 -9.13 -13.57
CA ARG A 113 6.33 -8.50 -14.62
C ARG A 113 5.34 -9.45 -15.31
N HIS A 114 5.59 -10.75 -15.23
CA HIS A 114 4.71 -11.80 -15.79
C HIS A 114 3.80 -12.42 -14.73
N ARG A 115 3.72 -11.83 -13.55
CA ARG A 115 2.86 -12.27 -12.45
C ARG A 115 1.62 -11.39 -12.40
N CYS A 116 0.44 -12.01 -12.34
CA CYS A 116 -0.80 -11.29 -12.05
C CYS A 116 -0.69 -10.59 -10.69
N ASN A 117 -1.22 -9.37 -10.55
CA ASN A 117 -1.31 -8.66 -9.26
C ASN A 117 0.05 -8.50 -8.52
N ILE A 118 1.08 -8.09 -9.26
CA ILE A 118 2.44 -7.92 -8.75
C ILE A 118 2.52 -7.01 -7.51
N GLU A 119 1.78 -5.90 -7.48
CA GLU A 119 1.93 -4.85 -6.46
C GLU A 119 1.51 -5.29 -5.05
N GLU A 120 0.62 -6.27 -4.94
CA GLU A 120 0.18 -6.80 -3.65
C GLU A 120 1.06 -7.94 -3.13
N ILE A 121 2.08 -8.39 -3.89
CA ILE A 121 2.94 -9.52 -3.51
C ILE A 121 4.41 -9.14 -3.52
N LEU A 122 4.85 -8.35 -4.52
CA LEU A 122 6.25 -8.04 -4.75
C LEU A 122 6.91 -7.37 -3.53
N TRP A 123 6.33 -6.26 -3.07
CA TRP A 123 6.89 -5.47 -1.96
C TRP A 123 6.98 -6.24 -0.65
N PRO A 124 5.90 -6.89 -0.16
CA PRO A 124 5.99 -7.71 1.05
C PRO A 124 6.92 -8.92 0.87
N SER A 125 6.96 -9.56 -0.30
CA SER A 125 7.85 -10.70 -0.54
C SER A 125 9.32 -10.30 -0.58
N ILE A 126 9.67 -9.13 -1.14
CA ILE A 126 11.03 -8.60 -1.07
C ILE A 126 11.42 -8.40 0.39
N ALA A 127 10.61 -7.68 1.17
CA ALA A 127 10.90 -7.43 2.58
C ALA A 127 11.06 -8.74 3.38
N ALA A 128 10.18 -9.72 3.17
CA ALA A 128 10.26 -11.03 3.81
C ALA A 128 11.48 -11.87 3.39
N SER A 129 12.08 -11.57 2.23
CA SER A 129 13.22 -12.30 1.67
C SER A 129 14.58 -11.65 1.96
N ILE A 130 14.64 -10.47 2.58
CA ILE A 130 15.91 -9.81 2.89
C ILE A 130 16.63 -10.60 4.01
N PRO A 131 17.85 -11.13 3.75
CA PRO A 131 18.58 -11.87 4.77
C PRO A 131 18.95 -10.97 5.95
N GLY A 132 18.55 -11.35 7.16
CA GLY A 132 18.84 -10.60 8.38
C GLY A 132 18.09 -9.28 8.51
N PHE A 133 16.96 -9.11 7.79
CA PHE A 133 16.10 -7.93 7.92
C PHE A 133 15.61 -7.74 9.36
N ASP A 134 15.96 -6.61 9.96
CA ASP A 134 15.69 -6.28 11.36
C ASP A 134 14.80 -5.03 11.52
N GLU A 135 14.45 -4.34 10.43
CA GLU A 135 13.51 -3.23 10.47
C GLU A 135 12.10 -3.70 10.85
N VAL A 136 11.39 -2.84 11.57
CA VAL A 136 10.05 -3.15 12.06
C VAL A 136 9.04 -2.98 10.92
N VAL A 137 8.23 -4.00 10.66
CA VAL A 137 7.09 -3.92 9.71
C VAL A 137 5.79 -3.93 10.50
N VAL A 138 5.01 -2.86 10.36
CA VAL A 138 3.69 -2.69 10.99
C VAL A 138 2.61 -2.48 9.93
N PRO A 139 1.32 -2.61 10.29
CA PRO A 139 0.22 -2.38 9.35
C PRO A 139 0.34 -1.05 8.60
N SER A 140 -0.15 -1.06 7.36
CA SER A 140 -0.17 0.10 6.47
C SER A 140 -0.94 1.27 7.09
N LEU A 141 -0.47 2.49 6.82
CA LEU A 141 -1.12 3.75 7.24
C LEU A 141 -2.25 4.18 6.28
N TYR A 142 -2.86 3.25 5.57
CA TYR A 142 -3.88 3.52 4.56
C TYR A 142 -5.19 2.87 4.95
N TYR A 143 -6.23 3.69 5.00
CA TYR A 143 -7.60 3.26 5.19
C TYR A 143 -8.24 2.93 3.83
N PHE A 144 -8.72 1.70 3.73
CA PHE A 144 -9.57 1.22 2.65
C PHE A 144 -10.60 0.24 3.20
N THR A 145 -11.70 0.08 2.48
CA THR A 145 -12.73 -0.90 2.83
C THR A 145 -13.24 -1.60 1.58
N PHE A 146 -13.60 -2.87 1.73
CA PHE A 146 -14.25 -3.66 0.69
C PHE A 146 -15.73 -3.83 1.03
N ASP A 147 -16.58 -3.91 0.01
CA ASP A 147 -17.98 -4.26 0.23
C ASP A 147 -18.08 -5.74 0.59
N GLY A 148 -18.40 -6.05 1.85
CA GLY A 148 -18.60 -7.42 2.32
C GLY A 148 -19.72 -8.18 1.59
N ARG A 149 -20.57 -7.50 0.81
CA ARG A 149 -21.57 -8.14 -0.09
C ARG A 149 -21.01 -8.49 -1.46
N ALA A 150 -19.86 -7.92 -1.85
CA ALA A 150 -19.22 -8.13 -3.14
C ALA A 150 -18.39 -9.43 -3.20
N GLU A 151 -18.20 -10.14 -2.07
CA GLU A 151 -17.51 -11.43 -2.02
C GLU A 151 -18.17 -12.53 -2.87
N GLN A 152 -19.41 -12.34 -3.33
CA GLN A 152 -20.17 -13.40 -4.01
C GLN A 152 -20.36 -13.21 -5.52
N LYS A 153 -19.96 -12.08 -6.11
CA LYS A 153 -20.21 -11.82 -7.55
C LYS A 153 -19.04 -11.10 -8.22
N ASP A 154 -18.10 -11.92 -8.67
CA ASP A 154 -17.31 -11.75 -9.91
C ASP A 154 -16.20 -10.67 -9.95
N THR A 155 -14.96 -11.16 -10.03
CA THR A 155 -13.76 -10.61 -10.74
C THR A 155 -13.27 -9.17 -10.53
N LYS A 156 -13.90 -8.32 -9.72
CA LYS A 156 -13.43 -6.95 -9.43
C LYS A 156 -13.26 -6.68 -7.93
N HIS A 157 -12.16 -7.16 -7.37
CA HIS A 157 -11.76 -6.90 -5.97
C HIS A 157 -11.09 -5.53 -5.84
N SER A 158 -11.86 -4.44 -6.00
CA SER A 158 -11.38 -3.09 -5.69
C SER A 158 -12.04 -2.57 -4.41
N PRO A 159 -11.32 -1.76 -3.60
CA PRO A 159 -11.94 -1.06 -2.48
C PRO A 159 -13.11 -0.17 -2.93
N VAL A 160 -14.06 0.04 -2.02
CA VAL A 160 -15.24 0.88 -2.24
C VAL A 160 -14.82 2.34 -2.39
N ASN A 161 -15.46 3.04 -3.33
CA ASN A 161 -15.26 4.49 -3.44
C ASN A 161 -15.87 5.21 -2.23
N LEU A 162 -15.11 6.11 -1.62
CA LEU A 162 -15.55 6.93 -0.50
C LEU A 162 -16.14 8.24 -1.03
N PHE A 163 -17.40 8.49 -0.69
CA PHE A 163 -18.13 9.72 -1.04
C PHE A 163 -19.21 10.05 -0.02
N ASP A 164 -19.83 11.23 -0.14
CA ASP A 164 -20.68 11.82 0.90
C ASP A 164 -21.82 10.87 1.33
N GLU A 165 -22.38 10.08 0.41
CA GLU A 165 -23.46 9.14 0.69
C GLU A 165 -23.02 7.80 1.27
N THR A 166 -21.74 7.42 1.16
CA THR A 166 -21.22 6.12 1.64
C THR A 166 -20.39 6.22 2.89
N ILE A 167 -19.91 7.42 3.24
CA ILE A 167 -18.98 7.59 4.35
C ILE A 167 -19.70 7.73 5.69
N ASP A 168 -19.35 6.86 6.64
CA ASP A 168 -19.63 7.08 8.05
C ASP A 168 -18.48 7.90 8.66
N VAL A 169 -18.70 9.20 8.82
CA VAL A 169 -17.70 10.14 9.37
C VAL A 169 -17.25 9.73 10.78
N ALA A 170 -18.16 9.22 11.61
CA ALA A 170 -17.80 8.78 12.96
C ALA A 170 -16.95 7.50 12.93
N ALA A 171 -17.20 6.60 11.98
CA ALA A 171 -16.30 5.46 11.75
C ALA A 171 -14.93 5.92 11.25
N LEU A 172 -14.89 6.88 10.32
CA LEU A 172 -13.63 7.43 9.82
C LEU A 172 -12.82 8.10 10.94
N GLU A 173 -13.46 8.93 11.78
CA GLU A 173 -12.83 9.57 12.95
C GLU A 173 -12.14 8.57 13.89
N ARG A 174 -12.77 7.41 14.13
CA ARG A 174 -12.18 6.35 14.97
C ARG A 174 -10.94 5.71 14.35
N LEU A 175 -10.83 5.71 13.02
CA LEU A 175 -9.75 5.07 12.29
C LEU A 175 -8.60 6.03 11.97
N MET A 176 -8.86 7.34 11.95
CA MET A 176 -7.85 8.37 11.67
C MET A 176 -6.55 8.18 12.48
N PRO A 177 -6.56 7.96 13.81
CA PRO A 177 -5.31 7.88 14.60
C PRO A 177 -4.30 6.81 14.12
N HIS A 178 -4.73 5.88 13.28
CA HIS A 178 -3.93 4.77 12.77
C HIS A 178 -3.64 4.87 11.26
N ASN A 179 -4.14 5.91 10.57
CA ASN A 179 -4.09 6.01 9.11
C ASN A 179 -3.72 7.43 8.67
N PHE A 180 -2.78 7.55 7.73
CA PHE A 180 -2.42 8.81 7.10
C PHE A 180 -3.31 9.15 5.91
N PHE A 181 -3.79 8.14 5.18
CA PHE A 181 -4.52 8.34 3.94
C PHE A 181 -5.78 7.49 3.91
N ALA A 182 -6.85 8.03 3.30
CA ALA A 182 -7.97 7.24 2.83
C ALA A 182 -7.88 7.10 1.31
N VAL A 183 -8.17 5.91 0.79
CA VAL A 183 -8.09 5.63 -0.66
C VAL A 183 -9.47 5.58 -1.33
N LYS A 184 -9.47 5.66 -2.67
CA LYS A 184 -10.67 5.69 -3.52
C LYS A 184 -11.65 6.82 -3.14
N VAL A 185 -11.14 7.97 -2.70
CA VAL A 185 -11.97 9.15 -2.42
C VAL A 185 -12.41 9.79 -3.73
N SER A 186 -13.72 9.89 -3.96
CA SER A 186 -14.28 10.49 -5.18
C SER A 186 -14.42 12.01 -5.03
N VAL A 187 -13.42 12.77 -5.47
CA VAL A 187 -13.42 14.25 -5.33
C VAL A 187 -14.70 14.91 -5.86
N GLN A 188 -15.27 14.37 -6.94
CA GLN A 188 -16.49 14.89 -7.58
C GLN A 188 -17.76 14.66 -6.74
N LYS A 189 -17.76 13.69 -5.83
CA LYS A 189 -18.92 13.27 -5.03
C LYS A 189 -18.73 13.44 -3.52
N SER A 190 -17.59 14.00 -3.10
CA SER A 190 -17.18 14.05 -1.69
C SER A 190 -17.14 15.47 -1.13
N ARG A 191 -18.03 16.38 -1.53
CA ARG A 191 -17.88 17.80 -1.16
C ARG A 191 -17.96 18.00 0.36
N VAL A 192 -18.86 17.31 1.04
CA VAL A 192 -19.01 17.41 2.49
C VAL A 192 -17.82 16.75 3.20
N LEU A 193 -17.46 15.55 2.76
CA LEU A 193 -16.32 14.79 3.28
C LEU A 193 -15.00 15.58 3.15
N LEU A 194 -14.70 16.10 1.96
CA LEU A 194 -13.47 16.85 1.70
C LEU A 194 -13.40 18.12 2.55
N ARG A 195 -14.50 18.89 2.65
CA ARG A 195 -14.54 20.07 3.53
C ARG A 195 -14.29 19.71 4.99
N TRP A 196 -14.84 18.59 5.45
CA TRP A 196 -14.62 18.12 6.81
C TRP A 196 -13.16 17.71 7.02
N LEU A 197 -12.56 16.92 6.10
CA LEU A 197 -11.15 16.52 6.15
C LEU A 197 -10.21 17.74 6.14
N ASP A 198 -10.41 18.67 5.20
CA ASP A 198 -9.61 19.90 5.12
C ASP A 198 -9.70 20.72 6.42
N GLY A 199 -10.89 20.77 7.03
CA GLY A 199 -11.08 21.41 8.32
C GLY A 199 -10.34 20.73 9.47
N GLN A 200 -10.22 19.40 9.47
CA GLN A 200 -9.42 18.67 10.47
C GLN A 200 -7.92 18.94 10.26
N ILE A 201 -7.45 18.82 9.02
CA ILE A 201 -6.05 19.05 8.63
C ILE A 201 -5.62 20.47 9.04
N GLU A 202 -6.46 21.46 8.78
CA GLU A 202 -6.18 22.85 9.16
C GLU A 202 -6.10 23.04 10.68
N ARG A 203 -6.97 22.38 11.45
CA ARG A 203 -6.90 22.42 12.92
C ARG A 203 -5.59 21.84 13.45
N GLU A 204 -5.15 20.71 12.91
CA GLU A 204 -3.87 20.11 13.29
C GLU A 204 -2.70 21.00 12.92
N ARG A 205 -2.70 21.58 11.70
CA ARG A 205 -1.66 22.50 11.26
C ARG A 205 -1.52 23.68 12.23
N LEU A 206 -2.64 24.32 12.58
CA LEU A 206 -2.66 25.43 13.54
C LEU A 206 -2.17 25.01 14.94
N HIS A 207 -2.50 23.79 15.39
CA HIS A 207 -2.01 23.25 16.66
C HIS A 207 -0.48 23.12 16.66
N PHE A 208 0.11 22.53 15.62
CA PHE A 208 1.57 22.38 15.51
C PHE A 208 2.29 23.71 15.30
N GLU A 209 1.67 24.70 14.65
CA GLU A 209 2.23 26.05 14.52
C GLU A 209 2.28 26.77 15.86
N ALA A 210 1.22 26.67 16.67
CA ALA A 210 1.16 27.27 18.00
C ALA A 210 2.20 26.69 18.96
N GLN A 211 2.64 25.43 18.77
CA GLN A 211 3.68 24.80 19.58
C GLN A 211 5.12 25.22 19.22
N LYS A 212 5.32 25.87 18.07
CA LYS A 212 6.64 26.33 17.61
C LYS A 212 6.99 27.73 18.10
N GLY A 213 6.01 28.50 18.60
CA GLY A 213 6.16 29.85 19.15
C GLY A 213 6.27 29.85 20.66
#